data_AF-X1ERY7-F1
#
_entry.id   AF-X1ERY7-F1
#
_cell.length_a   1.000
_cell.length_b   1.000
_cell.length_c   1.000
_cell.angle_alpha   90.00
_cell.angle_beta   90.00
_cell.angle_gamma   90.00
#
_symmetry.space_group_name_H-M   'P 1'
#
loop_
_entity.id
_entity.type
_entity.pdbx_description
1 polymer ?
#
loop_
_entity_poly.entity_id
_entity_poly.type
_entity_poly.pdbx_seq_one_letter_code
_entity_poly.pdbx_strand_id
1 'polypeptide(L)'
;MAVQHYIYGNTLGQIEKQTGVGYSSLVDAMHQLSKRLKDVPNALIEAYRDSPVKHADETGWRTDGNNGYAWLFCTPEISIFRVRKTRSASVPTEVFGENPVPGVLVVDRYNGYNKMPCLIQYCYAHLLRTVKDLEKDFPENAEIKSFVEALAPQLTNAI
;
A
#
# COMPACT_ATOMS: atom_id res chain seq x y z
N MET A 1 -16.79 -2.69 18.44
CA MET A 1 -15.80 -3.76 18.20
C MET A 1 -14.87 -3.45 17.04
N ALA A 2 -15.32 -3.37 15.78
CA ALA A 2 -14.43 -3.12 14.64
C ALA A 2 -13.58 -1.85 14.79
N VAL A 3 -14.17 -0.76 15.30
CA VAL A 3 -13.43 0.48 15.64
C VAL A 3 -12.37 0.22 16.73
N GLN A 4 -12.71 -0.52 17.78
CA GLN A 4 -11.75 -0.88 18.84
C GLN A 4 -10.56 -1.67 18.29
N HIS A 5 -10.83 -2.58 17.35
CA HIS A 5 -9.78 -3.39 16.76
C HIS A 5 -8.93 -2.63 15.74
N TYR A 6 -9.55 -2.02 14.73
CA TYR A 6 -8.84 -1.43 13.60
C TYR A 6 -8.38 0.01 13.84
N ILE A 7 -9.10 0.81 14.63
CA ILE A 7 -8.75 2.23 14.87
C ILE A 7 -7.93 2.37 16.15
N TYR A 8 -8.34 1.70 17.22
CA TYR A 8 -7.65 1.80 18.51
C TYR A 8 -6.61 0.70 18.76
N GLY A 9 -6.43 -0.24 17.81
CA GLY A 9 -5.39 -1.25 17.87
C GLY A 9 -5.58 -2.32 18.96
N ASN A 10 -6.77 -2.43 19.56
CA ASN A 10 -7.03 -3.48 20.54
C ASN A 10 -7.15 -4.85 19.87
N THR A 11 -6.47 -5.85 20.39
CA THR A 11 -6.67 -7.24 19.95
C THR A 11 -8.09 -7.71 20.31
N LEU A 12 -8.63 -8.68 19.57
CA LEU A 12 -9.94 -9.25 19.88
C LEU A 12 -9.98 -9.86 21.31
N GLY A 13 -8.87 -10.42 21.79
CA GLY A 13 -8.75 -10.91 23.17
C GLY A 13 -8.75 -9.80 24.24
N GLN A 14 -8.22 -8.61 23.93
CA GLN A 14 -8.35 -7.45 24.82
C GLN A 14 -9.81 -6.98 24.86
N ILE A 15 -10.51 -6.97 23.72
CA ILE A 15 -11.93 -6.58 23.64
C ILE A 15 -12.80 -7.58 24.40
N GLU A 16 -12.53 -8.89 24.27
CA GLU A 16 -13.23 -9.94 25.02
C GLU A 16 -13.09 -9.70 26.54
N LYS A 17 -11.87 -9.47 27.03
CA LYS A 17 -11.62 -9.19 28.46
C LYS A 17 -12.33 -7.93 28.95
N GLN A 18 -12.42 -6.89 28.13
CA GLN A 18 -13.05 -5.62 28.49
C GLN A 18 -14.59 -5.69 28.50
N THR A 19 -15.17 -6.49 27.61
CA THR A 19 -16.63 -6.47 27.35
C THR A 19 -17.36 -7.71 27.87
N GLY A 20 -16.64 -8.80 28.16
CA GLY A 20 -17.22 -10.11 28.48
C GLY A 20 -17.83 -10.84 27.28
N VAL A 21 -17.74 -10.29 26.07
CA VAL A 21 -18.23 -10.93 24.84
C VAL A 21 -17.18 -11.93 24.36
N GLY A 22 -17.57 -13.20 24.25
CA GLY A 22 -16.66 -14.28 23.87
C GLY A 22 -15.99 -14.08 22.51
N TYR A 23 -14.73 -14.51 22.38
CA TYR A 23 -13.89 -14.32 21.20
C TYR A 23 -14.55 -14.74 19.90
N SER A 24 -15.18 -15.93 19.87
CA SER A 24 -15.87 -16.44 18.69
C SER A 24 -17.02 -15.53 18.25
N SER A 25 -17.78 -14.98 19.20
CA SER A 25 -18.84 -14.02 18.90
C SER A 25 -18.30 -12.70 18.36
N LEU A 26 -17.10 -12.28 18.81
CA LEU A 26 -16.41 -11.14 18.22
C LEU A 26 -16.04 -11.41 16.75
N VAL A 27 -15.45 -12.57 16.47
CA VAL A 27 -15.12 -12.99 15.09
C VAL A 27 -16.37 -13.06 14.21
N ASP A 28 -17.47 -13.64 14.71
CA ASP A 28 -18.73 -13.72 13.97
C ASP A 28 -19.28 -12.35 13.62
N ALA A 29 -19.22 -11.39 14.55
CA ALA A 29 -19.64 -10.02 14.27
C ALA A 29 -18.77 -9.36 13.18
N MET A 30 -17.46 -9.63 13.16
CA MET A 30 -16.57 -9.16 12.09
C MET A 30 -16.92 -9.80 10.74
N HIS A 31 -17.26 -11.09 10.71
CA HIS A 31 -17.77 -11.74 9.51
C HIS A 31 -19.09 -11.14 9.02
N GLN A 32 -20.02 -10.81 9.93
CA GLN A 32 -21.27 -10.14 9.57
C GLN A 32 -21.03 -8.73 9.03
N LEU A 33 -20.09 -7.98 9.61
CA LEU A 33 -19.69 -6.67 9.09
C LEU A 33 -19.11 -6.80 7.67
N SER A 34 -18.23 -7.78 7.44
CA SER A 34 -17.66 -8.06 6.12
C SER A 34 -18.75 -8.34 5.08
N LYS A 35 -19.76 -9.15 5.42
CA LYS A 35 -20.90 -9.42 4.52
C LYS A 35 -21.68 -8.15 4.16
N ARG A 36 -21.85 -7.23 5.10
CA ARG A 36 -22.55 -5.95 4.87
C ARG A 36 -21.75 -4.99 4.00
N LEU A 37 -20.42 -5.05 4.10
CA LEU A 37 -19.50 -4.19 3.36
C LEU A 37 -18.98 -4.82 2.06
N LYS A 38 -19.50 -5.99 1.65
CA LYS A 38 -18.97 -6.78 0.52
C LYS A 38 -18.78 -6.00 -0.78
N ASP A 39 -19.63 -5.00 -1.04
CA ASP A 39 -19.63 -4.21 -2.28
C ASP A 39 -18.83 -2.91 -2.15
N VAL A 40 -18.45 -2.51 -0.93
CA VAL A 40 -17.69 -1.29 -0.66
C VAL A 40 -16.32 -1.28 -1.35
N PRO A 41 -15.53 -2.37 -1.33
CA PRO A 41 -14.25 -2.39 -2.03
C PRO A 41 -14.36 -2.05 -3.51
N ASN A 42 -15.40 -2.54 -4.21
CA ASN A 42 -15.57 -2.24 -5.64
C ASN A 42 -15.87 -0.76 -5.87
N ALA A 43 -16.75 -0.17 -5.05
CA ALA A 43 -17.04 1.26 -5.11
C ALA A 43 -15.79 2.12 -4.84
N LEU A 44 -14.95 1.71 -3.88
CA LEU A 44 -13.68 2.39 -3.59
C LEU A 44 -12.67 2.23 -4.74
N ILE A 45 -12.62 1.06 -5.39
CA ILE A 45 -11.75 0.85 -6.56
C ILE A 45 -12.16 1.76 -7.72
N GLU A 46 -13.45 1.90 -8.01
CA GLU A 46 -13.90 2.82 -9.06
C GLU A 46 -13.55 4.27 -8.71
N ALA A 47 -13.83 4.71 -7.48
CA ALA A 47 -13.44 6.06 -7.03
C ALA A 47 -11.92 6.28 -7.06
N TYR A 48 -11.14 5.27 -6.68
CA TYR A 48 -9.69 5.30 -6.79
C TYR A 48 -9.25 5.47 -8.25
N ARG A 49 -9.84 4.73 -9.19
CA ARG A 49 -9.57 4.83 -10.65
C ARG A 49 -9.87 6.20 -11.23
N ASP A 50 -10.81 6.95 -10.67
CA ASP A 50 -11.13 8.30 -11.16
C ASP A 50 -10.24 9.40 -10.56
N SER A 51 -9.43 9.08 -9.55
CA SER A 51 -8.57 10.09 -8.90
C SER A 51 -7.52 10.68 -9.84
N PRO A 52 -7.28 12.00 -9.87
CA PRO A 52 -6.25 12.60 -10.71
C PRO A 52 -4.84 12.09 -10.38
N VAL A 53 -4.57 11.80 -9.10
CA VAL A 53 -3.32 11.22 -8.62
C VAL A 53 -3.62 10.02 -7.73
N LYS A 54 -2.93 8.92 -7.99
CA LYS A 54 -3.09 7.64 -7.31
C LYS A 54 -1.73 7.15 -6.84
N HIS A 55 -1.69 6.39 -5.76
CA HIS A 55 -0.48 5.73 -5.29
C HIS A 55 -0.72 4.23 -5.19
N ALA A 56 0.31 3.44 -5.50
CA ALA A 56 0.32 2.02 -5.17
C ALA A 56 1.70 1.59 -4.67
N ASP A 57 1.68 0.67 -3.71
CA ASP A 57 2.88 0.06 -3.13
C ASP A 57 2.56 -1.34 -2.61
N GLU A 58 3.58 -2.14 -2.36
CA GLU A 58 3.43 -3.48 -1.84
C GLU A 58 4.56 -3.89 -0.91
N THR A 59 4.19 -4.58 0.16
CA THR A 59 5.15 -5.09 1.14
C THR A 59 4.92 -6.56 1.43
N GLY A 60 5.98 -7.26 1.82
CA GLY A 60 5.90 -8.65 2.26
C GLY A 60 5.01 -8.76 3.50
N TRP A 61 4.07 -9.70 3.47
CA TRP A 61 3.12 -9.94 4.56
C TRP A 61 2.96 -11.42 4.82
N ARG A 62 3.33 -11.87 6.03
CA ARG A 62 3.21 -13.28 6.43
C ARG A 62 1.92 -13.50 7.21
N THR A 63 1.16 -14.53 6.81
CA THR A 63 -0.04 -14.97 7.51
C THR A 63 0.15 -16.41 7.93
N ASP A 64 0.21 -16.67 9.24
CA ASP A 64 0.40 -18.00 9.82
C ASP A 64 1.57 -18.77 9.22
N GLY A 65 2.72 -18.11 9.08
CA GLY A 65 3.94 -18.68 8.52
C GLY A 65 3.96 -18.79 6.99
N ASN A 66 2.85 -18.49 6.30
CA ASN A 66 2.80 -18.46 4.85
C ASN A 66 3.22 -17.09 4.31
N ASN A 67 4.08 -17.09 3.30
CA ASN A 67 4.47 -15.87 2.61
C ASN A 67 3.33 -15.31 1.76
N GLY A 68 3.24 -13.98 1.72
CA GLY A 68 2.29 -13.23 0.92
C GLY A 68 2.71 -11.77 0.84
N TYR A 69 1.82 -10.95 0.28
CA TYR A 69 2.02 -9.53 0.06
C TYR A 69 0.76 -8.77 0.43
N ALA A 70 0.94 -7.65 1.13
CA ALA A 70 -0.09 -6.65 1.32
C ALA A 70 0.12 -5.54 0.30
N TRP A 71 -0.84 -5.40 -0.61
CA TRP A 71 -0.85 -4.34 -1.62
C TRP A 71 -1.69 -3.18 -1.12
N LEU A 72 -1.15 -1.97 -1.22
CA LEU A 72 -1.83 -0.72 -0.94
C LEU A 72 -2.12 0.00 -2.27
N PHE A 73 -3.36 0.44 -2.43
CA PHE A 73 -3.79 1.39 -3.46
C PHE A 73 -4.46 2.56 -2.75
N CYS A 74 -3.94 3.78 -2.90
CA CYS A 74 -4.43 4.91 -2.14
C CYS A 74 -4.48 6.24 -2.87
N THR A 75 -5.36 7.10 -2.35
CA THR A 75 -5.43 8.55 -2.58
C THR A 75 -5.32 9.22 -1.19
N PRO A 76 -5.36 10.56 -1.08
CA PRO A 76 -5.40 11.21 0.22
C PRO A 76 -6.60 10.78 1.10
N GLU A 77 -7.70 10.36 0.49
CA GLU A 77 -8.96 9.99 1.17
C GLU A 77 -9.25 8.48 1.17
N ILE A 78 -8.63 7.71 0.27
CA ILE A 78 -8.93 6.30 0.05
C ILE A 78 -7.69 5.46 0.35
N SER A 79 -7.88 4.35 1.08
CA SER A 79 -6.85 3.32 1.26
C SER A 79 -7.47 1.94 1.06
N ILE A 80 -7.02 1.24 0.02
CA ILE A 80 -7.49 -0.09 -0.35
C ILE A 80 -6.34 -1.07 -0.13
N PHE A 81 -6.54 -2.00 0.79
CA PHE A 81 -5.59 -3.08 1.05
C PHE A 81 -6.05 -4.37 0.37
N ARG A 82 -5.18 -4.98 -0.43
CA ARG A 82 -5.41 -6.31 -1.04
C ARG A 82 -4.30 -7.26 -0.64
N VAL A 83 -4.62 -8.22 0.23
CA VAL A 83 -3.67 -9.26 0.63
C VAL A 83 -3.70 -10.40 -0.39
N ARG A 84 -2.56 -10.73 -0.99
CA ARG A 84 -2.41 -11.75 -2.04
C ARG A 84 -1.19 -12.60 -1.78
N LYS A 85 -1.18 -13.83 -2.29
CA LYS A 85 -0.02 -14.74 -2.19
C LYS A 85 1.10 -14.42 -3.20
N THR A 86 0.87 -13.45 -4.09
CA THR A 86 1.77 -13.11 -5.18
C THR A 86 2.09 -11.62 -5.19
N ARG A 87 3.30 -11.30 -5.67
CA ARG A 87 3.73 -9.94 -6.02
C ARG A 87 3.54 -9.62 -7.50
N SER A 88 2.94 -10.51 -8.30
CA SER A 88 2.81 -10.33 -9.75
C SER A 88 1.91 -9.15 -10.14
N ALA A 89 2.15 -8.64 -11.35
CA ALA A 89 1.35 -7.62 -12.02
C ALA A 89 -0.16 -7.96 -12.13
N SER A 90 -0.54 -9.23 -11.97
CA SER A 90 -1.95 -9.63 -11.92
C SER A 90 -2.73 -8.90 -10.82
N VAL A 91 -2.10 -8.55 -9.69
CA VAL A 91 -2.78 -7.88 -8.58
C VAL A 91 -3.16 -6.43 -8.92
N PRO A 92 -2.25 -5.57 -9.41
CA PRO A 92 -2.65 -4.26 -9.89
C PRO A 92 -3.54 -4.35 -11.14
N THR A 93 -3.37 -5.33 -12.03
CA THR A 93 -4.31 -5.55 -13.16
C THR A 93 -5.75 -5.80 -12.68
N GLU A 94 -5.97 -6.55 -11.60
CA GLU A 94 -7.30 -6.71 -11.00
C GLU A 94 -7.90 -5.38 -10.51
N VAL A 95 -7.06 -4.40 -10.15
CA VAL A 95 -7.48 -3.08 -9.66
C VAL A 95 -7.67 -2.09 -10.79
N PHE A 96 -6.84 -2.09 -11.84
CA PHE A 96 -6.94 -1.12 -12.94
C PHE A 96 -7.75 -1.61 -14.14
N GLY A 97 -7.88 -2.92 -14.32
CA GLY A 97 -8.41 -3.51 -15.54
C GLY A 97 -7.48 -3.29 -16.74
N GLU A 98 -8.04 -3.44 -17.94
CA GLU A 98 -7.30 -3.31 -19.21
C GLU A 98 -7.58 -1.99 -19.93
N ASN A 99 -8.64 -1.28 -19.54
CA ASN A 99 -9.04 -0.03 -20.17
C ASN A 99 -8.20 1.15 -19.67
N PRO A 100 -7.98 2.18 -20.50
CA PRO A 100 -7.33 3.42 -20.06
C PRO A 100 -7.98 4.01 -18.81
N VAL A 101 -7.17 4.30 -17.80
CA VAL A 101 -7.57 4.91 -16.53
C VAL A 101 -6.97 6.32 -16.48
N PRO A 102 -7.77 7.36 -16.18
CA PRO A 102 -7.29 8.74 -16.16
C PRO A 102 -6.33 9.01 -15.01
N GLY A 103 -5.59 10.12 -15.12
CA GLY A 103 -4.67 10.58 -14.09
C GLY A 103 -3.32 9.88 -14.09
N VAL A 104 -2.59 10.06 -12.99
CA VAL A 104 -1.22 9.57 -12.81
C VAL A 104 -1.15 8.57 -11.65
N LEU A 105 -0.52 7.43 -11.90
CA LEU A 105 -0.15 6.44 -10.90
C LEU A 105 1.29 6.68 -10.44
N VAL A 106 1.43 7.03 -9.16
CA VAL A 106 2.69 7.18 -8.46
C VAL A 106 3.05 5.85 -7.79
N VAL A 107 4.13 5.23 -8.24
CA VAL A 107 4.56 3.90 -7.78
C VAL A 107 6.07 3.87 -7.58
N ASP A 108 6.55 2.87 -6.85
CA ASP A 108 7.97 2.54 -6.94
C ASP A 108 8.33 2.02 -8.35
N ARG A 109 9.62 1.83 -8.62
CA ARG A 109 10.17 1.30 -9.89
C ARG A 109 9.94 -0.21 -10.05
N TYR A 110 8.94 -0.77 -9.39
CA TYR A 110 8.58 -2.18 -9.52
C TYR A 110 7.93 -2.44 -10.89
N ASN A 111 8.49 -3.38 -11.64
CA ASN A 111 8.06 -3.67 -13.00
C ASN A 111 6.60 -4.14 -13.13
N GLY A 112 5.99 -4.58 -12.02
CA GLY A 112 4.59 -5.00 -11.98
C GLY A 112 3.62 -3.90 -12.36
N TYR A 113 4.02 -2.63 -12.24
CA TYR A 113 3.19 -1.47 -12.60
C TYR A 113 3.38 -0.99 -14.03
N ASN A 114 4.46 -1.36 -14.72
CA ASN A 114 4.84 -0.78 -16.02
C ASN A 114 3.80 -0.94 -17.14
N LYS A 115 2.87 -1.89 -16.99
CA LYS A 115 1.80 -2.17 -17.95
C LYS A 115 0.43 -1.64 -17.51
N MET A 116 0.35 -0.89 -16.41
CA MET A 116 -0.91 -0.31 -15.99
C MET A 116 -1.40 0.70 -17.03
N PRO A 117 -2.70 0.72 -17.36
CA PRO A 117 -3.24 1.54 -18.44
C PRO A 117 -3.43 3.01 -18.00
N CYS A 118 -2.42 3.62 -17.38
CA CYS A 118 -2.44 5.00 -16.89
C CYS A 118 -1.03 5.62 -17.01
N LEU A 119 -0.95 6.95 -16.88
CA LEU A 119 0.35 7.61 -16.82
C LEU A 119 1.08 7.21 -15.53
N ILE A 120 2.39 6.98 -15.62
CA ILE A 120 3.20 6.53 -14.48
C ILE A 120 4.20 7.63 -14.10
N GLN A 121 4.26 7.92 -12.81
CA GLN A 121 5.33 8.67 -12.18
C GLN A 121 6.03 7.78 -11.15
N TYR A 122 7.36 7.76 -11.15
CA TYR A 122 8.09 7.07 -10.11
C TYR A 122 8.14 7.91 -8.83
N CYS A 123 7.92 7.25 -7.70
CA CYS A 123 7.86 7.88 -6.40
C CYS A 123 9.24 8.41 -5.97
N TYR A 124 9.36 9.73 -5.82
CA TYR A 124 10.61 10.36 -5.39
C TYR A 124 11.02 9.99 -3.96
N ALA A 125 10.07 9.63 -3.09
CA ALA A 125 10.41 9.13 -1.75
C ALA A 125 11.12 7.77 -1.80
N HIS A 126 10.80 6.91 -2.77
CA HIS A 126 11.55 5.68 -3.02
C HIS A 126 12.94 5.99 -3.59
N LEU A 127 13.01 6.87 -4.59
CA LEU A 127 14.28 7.27 -5.19
C LEU A 127 15.23 7.91 -4.17
N LEU A 128 14.71 8.78 -3.29
CA LEU A 128 15.49 9.43 -2.23
C LEU A 128 16.08 8.40 -1.25
N ARG A 129 15.33 7.36 -0.90
CA ARG A 129 15.85 6.26 -0.07
C ARG A 129 16.98 5.53 -0.78
N THR A 130 16.79 5.16 -2.06
CA THR A 130 17.85 4.52 -2.86
C THR A 130 19.11 5.37 -2.96
N VAL A 131 18.96 6.68 -3.19
CA VAL A 131 20.10 7.61 -3.24
C VAL A 131 20.84 7.64 -1.90
N LYS A 132 20.12 7.71 -0.77
CA LYS A 132 20.73 7.66 0.56
C LYS A 132 21.38 6.31 0.90
N ASP A 133 20.82 5.21 0.41
CA ASP A 133 21.40 3.88 0.63
C ASP A 133 22.71 3.70 -0.14
N LEU A 134 22.86 4.31 -1.33
CA LEU A 134 24.16 4.33 -2.04
C LEU A 134 25.28 4.94 -1.20
N GLU A 135 25.03 6.04 -0.48
CA GLU A 135 26.04 6.65 0.40
C GLU A 135 26.43 5.71 1.55
N LYS A 136 25.47 4.96 2.10
CA LYS A 136 25.74 3.99 3.18
C LYS A 136 26.53 2.78 2.69
N ASP A 137 26.23 2.31 1.49
CA ASP A 137 26.89 1.15 0.89
C ASP A 137 28.34 1.48 0.47
N PHE A 138 28.62 2.74 0.15
CA PHE A 138 29.92 3.22 -0.34
C PHE A 138 30.40 4.49 0.39
N PRO A 139 30.61 4.44 1.72
CA PRO A 139 30.85 5.64 2.54
C PRO A 139 32.14 6.39 2.19
N GLU A 140 33.15 5.69 1.65
CA GLU A 140 34.45 6.28 1.30
C GLU A 140 34.54 6.76 -0.16
N ASN A 141 33.47 6.60 -0.96
CA ASN A 141 33.46 7.02 -2.35
C ASN A 141 33.04 8.50 -2.49
N ALA A 142 34.00 9.36 -2.77
CA ALA A 142 33.78 10.81 -2.90
C ALA A 142 32.82 11.20 -4.04
N GLU A 143 32.76 10.43 -5.13
CA GLU A 143 31.83 10.69 -6.25
C GLU A 143 30.39 10.42 -5.82
N ILE A 144 30.16 9.29 -5.14
CA ILE A 144 28.83 8.93 -4.61
C ILE A 144 28.36 9.97 -3.60
N LYS A 145 29.23 10.37 -2.67
CA LYS A 145 28.91 11.41 -1.69
C LYS A 145 28.50 12.73 -2.35
N SER A 146 29.28 13.19 -3.33
CA SER A 146 28.97 14.41 -4.10
C SER A 146 27.64 14.30 -4.84
N PHE A 147 27.35 13.12 -5.43
CA PHE A 147 26.08 12.86 -6.10
C PHE A 147 24.89 12.89 -5.13
N VAL A 148 25.01 12.28 -3.95
CA VAL A 148 23.97 12.29 -2.91
C VAL A 148 23.72 13.70 -2.39
N GLU A 149 24.78 14.45 -2.07
CA GLU A 149 24.71 15.84 -1.61
C GLU A 149 24.00 16.75 -2.63
N ALA A 150 24.19 16.52 -3.93
CA ALA A 150 23.53 17.29 -4.98
C ALA A 150 22.06 16.89 -5.22
N LEU A 151 21.75 15.59 -5.23
CA LEU A 151 20.44 15.08 -5.66
C LEU A 151 19.43 14.95 -4.51
N ALA A 152 19.85 14.53 -3.31
CA ALA A 152 18.93 14.26 -2.21
C ALA A 152 18.09 15.49 -1.78
N PRO A 153 18.64 16.73 -1.74
CA PRO A 153 17.85 17.93 -1.45
C PRO A 153 16.79 18.22 -2.53
N GLN A 154 17.11 17.99 -3.81
CA GLN A 154 16.18 18.23 -4.92
C GLN A 154 14.99 17.28 -4.84
N LEU A 155 15.24 15.99 -4.57
CA LEU A 155 14.18 15.00 -4.37
C LEU A 155 13.34 15.32 -3.13
N THR A 156 13.97 15.78 -2.05
CA THR A 156 13.25 16.16 -0.82
C THR A 156 12.31 17.34 -1.06
N ASN A 157 12.71 18.33 -1.85
CA ASN A 157 11.87 19.49 -2.19
C ASN A 157 10.73 19.16 -3.18
N ALA A 158 10.83 18.03 -3.88
CA ALA A 158 9.85 17.60 -4.88
C ALA A 158 8.79 16.62 -4.33
N ILE A 159 8.88 16.26 -3.05
CA ILE A 159 7.92 15.42 -2.31
C ILE A 159 7.05 16.33 -1.44
#